data_AF-A0A7G8WE40-F1
#
_entry.id   AF-A0A7G8WE40-F1
#
_cell.length_a   1.000
_cell.length_b   1.000
_cell.length_c   1.000
_cell.angle_alpha   90.00
_cell.angle_beta   90.00
_cell.angle_gamma   90.00
#
_symmetry.space_group_name_H-M   'P 1'
#
loop_
_entity.id
_entity.type
_entity.pdbx_description
1 polymer ?
#
loop_
_entity_poly.entity_id
_entity_poly.type
_entity_poly.pdbx_seq_one_letter_code
_entity_poly.pdbx_strand_id
1 'polypeptide(L)'
;MNNSTEILFYIGQVISGLATFIILIAAIILFIKKKTIATWIILIGYLLVVLTYISGLLISIYAGRKSVETLLIAQGVSNITQSLSYLIFATGLIILVITEFSKKKP
;
A
#
# COMPACT_ATOMS: atom_id res chain seq x y z
N MET A 1 16.86 9.32 -22.52
CA MET A 1 16.62 8.28 -21.49
C MET A 1 16.76 6.93 -22.18
N ASN A 2 17.41 5.94 -21.57
CA ASN A 2 17.65 4.65 -22.26
C ASN A 2 16.35 3.84 -22.24
N ASN A 3 15.88 3.32 -23.39
CA ASN A 3 14.59 2.63 -23.49
C ASN A 3 14.41 1.51 -22.45
N SER A 4 15.50 0.86 -22.04
CA SER A 4 15.48 -0.20 -21.03
C SER A 4 15.02 0.29 -19.64
N THR A 5 15.36 1.52 -19.24
CA THR A 5 15.01 2.05 -17.91
C THR A 5 13.53 2.42 -17.84
N GLU A 6 12.96 2.91 -18.93
CA GLU A 6 11.53 3.22 -19.04
C GLU A 6 10.68 1.95 -18.99
N ILE A 7 11.08 0.90 -19.71
CA ILE A 7 10.39 -0.39 -19.71
C ILE A 7 10.37 -1.00 -18.30
N LEU A 8 11.51 -0.98 -17.58
CA LEU A 8 11.58 -1.45 -16.19
C LEU A 8 10.64 -0.67 -15.27
N PHE A 9 10.56 0.65 -15.45
CA PHE A 9 9.65 1.49 -14.68
C PHE A 9 8.19 1.13 -14.94
N TYR A 10 7.78 0.97 -16.21
CA TYR A 10 6.41 0.58 -16.55
C TYR A 10 6.04 -0.80 -16.00
N ILE A 11 6.92 -1.80 -16.14
CA ILE A 11 6.70 -3.14 -15.60
C ILE A 11 6.54 -3.07 -14.07
N GLY A 12 7.41 -2.32 -13.39
CA GLY A 12 7.33 -2.14 -11.93
C GLY A 12 6.00 -1.51 -11.49
N GLN A 13 5.47 -0.54 -12.24
CA GLN A 13 4.18 0.08 -11.95
C GLN A 13 3.01 -0.86 -12.18
N VAL A 14 3.02 -1.64 -13.27
CA VAL A 14 1.96 -2.63 -13.55
C VAL A 14 1.93 -3.71 -12.47
N ILE A 15 3.09 -4.25 -12.07
CA ILE A 15 3.20 -5.25 -11.00
C ILE A 15 2.69 -4.66 -9.68
N SER A 16 3.13 -3.45 -9.34
CA SER A 16 2.70 -2.77 -8.11
C SER A 16 1.18 -2.54 -8.09
N GLY A 17 0.60 -2.09 -9.21
CA GLY A 17 -0.83 -1.89 -9.33
C GLY A 17 -1.65 -3.17 -9.17
N LEU A 18 -1.22 -4.26 -9.83
CA LEU A 18 -1.87 -5.57 -9.71
C LEU A 18 -1.78 -6.14 -8.29
N ALA A 19 -0.59 -6.10 -7.69
CA ALA A 19 -0.39 -6.52 -6.30
C ALA A 19 -1.30 -5.72 -5.36
N THR A 20 -1.38 -4.41 -5.58
CA THR A 20 -2.22 -3.53 -4.78
C THR A 20 -3.70 -3.91 -4.88
N PHE A 21 -4.17 -4.19 -6.09
CA PHE A 21 -5.54 -4.60 -6.32
C PHE A 21 -5.89 -5.95 -5.66
N ILE A 22 -5.00 -6.95 -5.78
CA ILE A 22 -5.20 -8.27 -5.19
C ILE A 22 -5.31 -8.19 -3.67
N ILE A 23 -4.41 -7.46 -3.02
CA ILE A 23 -4.41 -7.35 -1.54
C ILE A 23 -5.63 -6.57 -1.06
N LEU A 24 -6.08 -5.55 -1.82
CA LEU A 24 -7.32 -4.83 -1.49
C LEU A 24 -8.52 -5.78 -1.48
N ILE A 25 -8.65 -6.64 -2.50
CA ILE A 25 -9.71 -7.65 -2.56
C ILE A 25 -9.59 -8.62 -1.38
N ALA A 26 -8.38 -9.10 -1.08
CA ALA A 26 -8.16 -9.99 0.06
C ALA A 26 -8.57 -9.34 1.39
N ALA A 27 -8.24 -8.07 1.61
CA ALA A 27 -8.64 -7.31 2.79
C ALA A 27 -10.17 -7.17 2.89
N ILE A 28 -10.86 -6.88 1.78
CA ILE A 28 -12.32 -6.79 1.72
C ILE A 28 -12.97 -8.14 2.03
N ILE A 29 -12.51 -9.23 1.41
CA ILE A 29 -13.04 -10.59 1.66
C ILE A 29 -12.87 -10.96 3.13
N LEU A 30 -11.67 -10.72 3.68
CA LEU A 30 -11.37 -11.01 5.08
C LEU A 30 -12.29 -10.22 6.03
N PHE A 31 -12.49 -8.94 5.74
CA PHE A 31 -13.39 -8.07 6.47
C PHE A 31 -14.83 -8.59 6.46
N ILE A 32 -15.36 -8.95 5.29
CA ILE A 32 -16.73 -9.48 5.16
C ILE A 32 -16.91 -10.77 5.96
N LYS A 33 -15.89 -11.65 5.99
CA LYS A 33 -15.98 -12.97 6.63
C LYS A 33 -15.89 -12.94 8.15
N LYS A 34 -14.99 -12.15 8.76
CA LYS A 34 -14.74 -12.20 10.21
C LYS A 34 -15.20 -10.96 10.98
N LYS A 35 -15.28 -9.78 10.36
CA LYS A 35 -15.75 -8.51 10.96
C LYS A 35 -15.17 -8.22 12.37
N THR A 36 -13.93 -8.62 12.65
CA THR A 36 -13.25 -8.33 13.92
C THR A 36 -12.52 -6.99 13.85
N ILE A 37 -12.11 -6.47 15.01
CA ILE A 37 -11.30 -5.25 15.13
C ILE A 37 -10.03 -5.36 14.26
N ALA A 38 -9.39 -6.54 14.25
CA ALA A 38 -8.22 -6.78 13.41
C ALA A 38 -8.52 -6.60 11.92
N THR A 39 -9.65 -7.13 11.44
CA THR A 39 -10.04 -6.98 10.03
C THR A 39 -10.39 -5.54 9.63
N TRP A 40 -10.93 -4.75 10.57
CA TRP A 40 -11.13 -3.32 10.35
C TRP A 40 -9.80 -2.58 10.20
N ILE A 41 -8.83 -2.85 11.07
CA ILE A 41 -7.49 -2.24 11.00
C ILE A 41 -6.78 -2.62 9.68
N ILE A 42 -6.88 -3.89 9.27
CA ILE A 42 -6.34 -4.36 7.99
C ILE A 42 -6.97 -3.59 6.83
N LEU A 43 -8.30 -3.50 6.80
CA LEU A 43 -9.02 -2.82 5.72
C LEU A 43 -8.64 -1.34 5.66
N ILE A 44 -8.67 -0.63 6.79
CA ILE A 44 -8.33 0.80 6.87
C ILE A 44 -6.87 1.02 6.47
N GLY A 45 -5.94 0.27 7.07
CA GLY A 45 -4.52 0.37 6.75
C GLY A 45 -4.26 0.15 5.26
N TYR A 46 -4.92 -0.84 4.66
CA TYR A 46 -4.75 -1.09 3.24
C TYR A 46 -5.43 -0.05 2.35
N LEU A 47 -6.57 0.51 2.76
CA LEU A 47 -7.21 1.62 2.06
C LEU A 47 -6.28 2.84 2.02
N LEU A 48 -5.57 3.12 3.12
CA LEU A 48 -4.54 4.17 3.15
C LEU A 48 -3.39 3.84 2.18
N VAL A 49 -2.96 2.58 2.07
CA VAL A 49 -1.94 2.17 1.07
C VAL A 49 -2.41 2.50 -0.34
N VAL A 50 -3.67 2.20 -0.69
CA VAL A 50 -4.22 2.51 -2.02
C VAL A 50 -4.27 4.02 -2.26
N LEU A 51 -4.77 4.78 -1.29
CA LEU A 51 -4.86 6.24 -1.38
C LEU A 51 -3.49 6.90 -1.54
N THR A 52 -2.49 6.44 -0.78
CA THR A 52 -1.12 6.95 -0.85
C THR A 52 -0.43 6.56 -2.15
N TYR A 53 -0.69 5.36 -2.68
CA TYR A 53 -0.19 4.95 -3.99
C TYR A 53 -0.72 5.85 -5.11
N ILE A 54 -2.04 6.07 -5.17
CA ILE A 54 -2.67 6.94 -6.19
C ILE A 54 -2.18 8.38 -6.03
N SER A 55 -2.16 8.89 -4.80
CA SER A 55 -1.68 10.25 -4.51
C SER A 55 -0.22 10.42 -4.92
N GLY A 56 0.64 9.44 -4.62
CA GLY A 56 2.04 9.45 -5.01
C GLY A 56 2.22 9.52 -6.53
N LEU A 57 1.44 8.75 -7.30
CA LEU A 57 1.46 8.83 -8.77
C LEU A 57 1.07 10.23 -9.27
N LEU A 58 -0.02 10.81 -8.75
CA LEU A 58 -0.49 12.14 -9.16
C LEU A 58 0.51 13.24 -8.79
N ILE A 59 1.08 13.18 -7.58
CA ILE A 59 2.06 14.15 -7.10
C ILE A 59 3.35 14.03 -7.93
N SER A 60 3.84 12.82 -8.22
CA SER A 60 5.04 12.65 -9.04
C SER A 60 4.87 13.18 -10.47
N ILE A 61 3.69 13.01 -11.08
CA ILE A 61 3.39 13.60 -12.40
C ILE A 61 3.42 15.12 -12.35
N TYR A 62 2.87 15.73 -11.30
CA TYR A 62 2.85 17.19 -11.15
C TYR A 62 4.22 17.76 -10.78
N ALA A 63 4.93 17.15 -9.84
CA ALA A 63 6.25 17.56 -9.37
C ALA A 63 7.33 17.43 -10.46
N GLY A 64 7.25 16.38 -11.28
CA GLY A 64 8.16 16.15 -12.41
C GLY A 64 8.12 17.25 -13.48
N ARG A 65 7.05 18.04 -13.53
CA ARG A 65 6.95 19.20 -14.43
C ARG A 65 7.65 20.46 -13.91
N LYS A 66 7.94 20.55 -12.60
CA LYS A 66 8.55 21.73 -11.98
C LYS A 66 10.07 21.63 -11.90
N SER A 67 10.59 20.61 -11.22
CA SER A 67 12.03 20.37 -11.10
C SER A 67 12.33 18.95 -10.60
N VAL A 68 13.53 18.45 -10.90
CA VAL A 68 14.00 17.13 -10.43
C VAL A 68 14.11 17.09 -8.90
N GLU A 69 14.49 18.19 -8.27
CA GLU A 69 14.57 18.31 -6.81
C GLU A 69 13.18 18.23 -6.16
N THR A 70 12.18 18.90 -6.73
CA THR A 70 10.79 18.81 -6.25
C THR A 70 10.25 17.39 -6.39
N LEU A 71 10.59 16.70 -7.48
CA LEU A 71 10.22 15.30 -7.69
C LEU A 71 10.84 14.39 -6.62
N LEU A 72 12.12 14.58 -6.28
CA LEU A 72 12.80 13.81 -5.23
C LEU A 72 12.15 14.01 -3.85
N ILE A 73 11.84 15.25 -3.48
CA ILE A 73 11.15 15.54 -2.20
C ILE A 73 9.75 14.92 -2.18
N ALA A 74 8.99 15.07 -3.26
CA ALA A 74 7.66 14.47 -3.40
C ALA A 74 7.69 12.95 -3.28
N GLN A 75 8.68 12.31 -3.90
CA GLN A 75 8.88 10.86 -3.82
C GLN A 75 9.24 10.44 -2.39
N GLY A 76 10.12 11.19 -1.71
CA GLY A 76 10.47 10.95 -0.31
C GLY A 76 9.27 11.01 0.63
N VAL A 77 8.46 12.07 0.53
CA VAL A 77 7.22 12.22 1.32
C VAL A 77 6.25 11.07 1.03
N SER A 78 6.01 10.76 -0.25
CA SER A 78 5.11 9.69 -0.67
C SER A 78 5.55 8.34 -0.11
N ASN A 79 6.85 8.03 -0.14
CA ASN A 79 7.41 6.80 0.40
C ASN A 79 7.22 6.69 1.92
N ILE A 80 7.40 7.79 2.67
CA ILE A 80 7.17 7.82 4.12
C ILE A 80 5.69 7.55 4.41
N THR A 81 4.77 8.26 3.74
CA THR A 81 3.34 8.10 3.96
C THR A 81 2.86 6.69 3.58
N GLN A 82 3.40 6.13 2.49
CA GLN A 82 3.09 4.76 2.08
C GLN A 82 3.63 3.73 3.09
N SER A 83 4.85 3.93 3.61
CA SER A 83 5.43 3.05 4.64
C SER A 83 4.64 3.06 5.94
N LEU A 84 4.15 4.24 6.37
CA LEU A 84 3.24 4.35 7.52
C LEU A 84 1.93 3.61 7.29
N SER A 85 1.38 3.69 6.08
CA SER A 85 0.15 2.97 5.71
C SER A 85 0.36 1.45 5.76
N TYR A 86 1.49 0.97 5.24
CA TYR A 86 1.88 -0.44 5.34
C TYR A 86 2.10 -0.90 6.79
N LEU A 87 2.62 -0.04 7.66
CA LEU A 87 2.75 -0.33 9.10
C LEU A 87 1.38 -0.58 9.74
N ILE A 88 0.38 0.23 9.43
CA ILE A 88 -0.99 0.04 9.94
C ILE A 88 -1.58 -1.27 9.40
N PHE A 89 -1.38 -1.56 8.11
CA PHE A 89 -1.82 -2.82 7.52
C PHE A 89 -1.14 -4.04 8.18
N ALA A 90 0.18 -4.01 8.36
CA ALA A 90 0.96 -5.09 8.95
C ALA A 90 0.60 -5.32 10.42
N THR A 91 0.39 -4.26 11.20
CA THR A 91 -0.10 -4.38 12.58
C THR A 91 -1.47 -5.01 12.64
N GLY A 92 -2.38 -4.66 11.72
CA GLY A 92 -3.66 -5.33 11.57
C GLY A 92 -3.53 -6.85 11.32
N LEU A 93 -2.62 -7.26 10.43
CA LEU A 93 -2.33 -8.68 10.18
C LEU A 93 -1.79 -9.40 11.41
N ILE A 94 -0.86 -8.78 12.13
CA ILE A 94 -0.29 -9.35 13.37
C ILE A 94 -1.40 -9.56 14.41
N ILE A 95 -2.26 -8.56 14.63
CA ILE A 95 -3.38 -8.67 15.58
C ILE A 95 -4.34 -9.78 15.16
N LEU A 96 -4.63 -9.92 13.86
CA LEU A 96 -5.47 -11.01 13.33
C LEU A 96 -4.86 -12.38 13.66
N VAL A 97 -3.56 -12.56 13.42
CA VAL A 97 -2.87 -13.82 13.70
C VAL A 97 -2.93 -14.15 15.18
N ILE A 98 -2.63 -13.17 16.06
CA ILE A 98 -2.67 -13.39 17.51
C ILE A 98 -4.10 -13.72 17.97
N THR A 99 -5.11 -12.99 17.51
CA THR A 99 -6.49 -13.15 18.00
C THR A 99 -7.16 -14.43 17.51
N GLU A 100 -6.89 -14.84 16.26
CA GLU A 100 -7.53 -15.98 15.61
C GLU A 100 -6.73 -17.28 15.72
N PHE A 101 -5.39 -17.21 15.71
CA PHE A 101 -4.53 -18.40 15.67
C PHE A 101 -3.79 -18.66 16.98
N SER A 102 -3.63 -17.68 17.87
CA SER A 102 -3.01 -17.92 19.19
C SER A 102 -3.96 -18.57 20.19
N LYS A 103 -5.25 -18.74 19.85
CA LYS A 103 -6.20 -19.55 20.62
C LYS A 103 -5.94 -21.04 20.37
N LYS A 104 -4.84 -21.56 20.92
CA LYS A 104 -4.86 -22.94 21.42
C LYS A 104 -5.91 -22.98 22.54
N LYS A 105 -7.09 -23.52 22.23
CA LYS A 105 -8.01 -24.04 23.24
C LYS A 105 -7.63 -25.49 23.54
N PRO A 106 -7.89 -25.95 24.77
CA PRO A 106 -6.94 -26.43 25.78
C PRO A 106 -6.04 -27.59 25.36
#